data_AF-A0A2E7D4R5-F1
#
_entry.id   AF-A0A2E7D4R5-F1
#
_cell.length_a   1.000
_cell.length_b   1.000
_cell.length_c   1.000
_cell.angle_alpha   90.00
_cell.angle_beta   90.00
_cell.angle_gamma   90.00
#
_symmetry.space_group_name_H-M   'P 1'
#
loop_
_entity.id
_entity.type
_entity.pdbx_description
1 polymer ?
#
loop_
_entity_poly.entity_id
_entity_poly.type
_entity_poly.pdbx_seq_one_letter_code
_entity_poly.pdbx_strand_id
1 'polypeptide(L)'
;MPQLMTMKIIAIGLIAGVMTFTGVMVVMNLGEEAQAEPFLLYLGIAFAPIAVVASFIAQNAVGQKMVEEFLHQNKDVRAGDDKFTDWMLAAYQTKMIVGMCILEGVCLFNAICYAVDGNWVSLGVIAGLLVFMAMQFPSETSVNQWLEVQEQKV
;
A
#
# COMPACT_ATOMS: atom_id res chain seq x y z
N MET A 1 4.05 -20.69 5.19
CA MET A 1 2.66 -20.21 5.13
C MET A 1 2.31 -19.88 3.67
N PRO A 2 1.44 -20.64 3.00
CA PRO A 2 1.06 -20.36 1.60
C PRO A 2 0.46 -18.95 1.42
N GLN A 3 -0.26 -18.43 2.42
CA GLN A 3 -0.85 -17.09 2.42
C GLN A 3 0.19 -15.97 2.31
N LEU A 4 1.39 -16.17 2.85
CA LEU A 4 2.47 -15.18 2.75
C LEU A 4 2.96 -15.01 1.30
N MET A 5 3.03 -16.11 0.54
CA MET A 5 3.40 -16.03 -0.87
C MET A 5 2.36 -15.24 -1.65
N THR A 6 1.07 -15.44 -1.36
CA THR A 6 -0.03 -14.65 -1.94
C THR A 6 0.14 -13.16 -1.62
N MET A 7 0.41 -12.80 -0.36
CA MET A 7 0.64 -11.41 0.03
C MET A 7 1.82 -10.78 -0.75
N LYS A 8 2.94 -11.51 -0.87
CA LYS A 8 4.11 -11.05 -1.64
C LYS A 8 3.81 -10.85 -3.12
N ILE A 9 3.07 -11.78 -3.74
CA ILE A 9 2.66 -11.67 -5.15
C ILE A 9 1.80 -10.42 -5.35
N ILE A 10 0.84 -10.16 -4.46
CA ILE A 10 -0.02 -8.98 -4.55
C ILE A 10 0.80 -7.69 -4.39
N ALA A 11 1.69 -7.63 -3.40
CA ALA A 11 2.58 -6.48 -3.19
C ALA A 11 3.46 -6.19 -4.41
N ILE A 12 4.09 -7.23 -4.99
CA ILE A 12 4.88 -7.11 -6.21
C ILE A 12 4.00 -6.65 -7.38
N GLY A 13 2.78 -7.16 -7.50
CA GLY A 13 1.84 -6.76 -8.54
C GLY A 13 1.49 -5.27 -8.50
N LEU A 14 1.19 -4.73 -7.33
CA LEU A 14 0.88 -3.30 -7.14
C LEU A 14 2.09 -2.42 -7.49
N ILE A 15 3.28 -2.79 -7.01
CA ILE A 15 4.53 -2.07 -7.31
C ILE A 15 4.85 -2.13 -8.81
N ALA A 16 4.75 -3.31 -9.43
CA ALA A 16 4.99 -3.52 -10.85
C ALA A 16 4.01 -2.76 -11.75
N GLY A 17 2.75 -2.66 -11.33
CA GLY A 17 1.72 -1.86 -11.98
C GLY A 17 2.11 -0.38 -12.05
N VAL A 18 2.49 0.20 -10.91
CA VAL A 18 3.01 1.58 -10.84
C VAL A 18 4.23 1.75 -11.75
N MET A 19 5.24 0.89 -11.63
CA MET A 19 6.46 1.01 -12.43
C MET A 19 6.20 0.96 -13.93
N THR A 20 5.32 0.05 -14.37
CA THR A 20 4.97 -0.11 -15.78
C THR A 20 4.22 1.10 -16.30
N PHE A 21 3.21 1.57 -15.55
CA PHE A 21 2.45 2.76 -15.92
C PHE A 21 3.33 4.01 -15.99
N THR A 22 4.17 4.24 -14.97
CA THR A 22 5.14 5.34 -14.98
C THR A 22 6.12 5.23 -16.14
N GLY A 23 6.62 4.03 -16.45
CA GLY A 23 7.52 3.81 -17.59
C GLY A 23 6.87 4.19 -18.92
N VAL A 24 5.60 3.83 -19.13
CA VAL A 24 4.83 4.26 -20.32
C VAL A 24 4.70 5.78 -20.37
N MET A 25 4.35 6.43 -19.26
CA MET A 25 4.24 7.89 -19.19
C MET A 25 5.57 8.59 -19.47
N VAL A 26 6.69 8.05 -18.99
CA VAL A 26 8.02 8.54 -19.30
C VAL A 26 8.29 8.49 -20.80
N VAL A 27 8.09 7.34 -21.44
CA VAL A 27 8.34 7.17 -22.87
C VAL A 27 7.45 8.07 -23.72
N MET A 28 6.16 8.20 -23.37
CA MET A 28 5.22 9.06 -24.09
C MET A 28 5.59 10.54 -24.02
N ASN A 29 6.22 10.97 -22.92
CA ASN A 29 6.58 12.36 -22.69
C ASN A 29 8.04 12.70 -23.04
N LEU A 30 8.78 11.77 -23.68
CA LEU A 30 10.15 12.02 -24.12
C LEU A 30 10.15 13.04 -25.27
N GLY A 31 10.74 14.20 -25.01
CA GLY A 31 10.92 15.26 -26.02
C GLY A 31 9.88 16.38 -25.97
N GLU A 32 8.90 16.30 -25.06
CA GLU A 32 8.06 17.46 -24.74
C GLU A 32 8.81 18.38 -23.76
N GLU A 33 8.60 19.69 -23.91
CA GLU A 33 9.13 20.67 -22.97
C GLU A 33 8.22 20.79 -21.75
N ALA A 34 8.83 20.92 -20.57
CA ALA A 34 8.07 21.08 -19.33
C ALA A 34 7.24 22.36 -19.34
N GLN A 35 6.03 22.31 -18.78
CA GLN A 35 5.16 23.48 -18.69
C GLN A 35 5.76 24.55 -17.75
N ALA A 36 5.55 25.82 -18.09
CA ALA A 36 6.07 26.95 -17.32
C ALA A 36 5.42 27.07 -15.92
N GLU A 37 4.14 26.72 -15.79
CA GLU A 37 3.40 26.74 -14.52
C GLU A 37 2.82 25.34 -14.19
N PRO A 38 3.59 24.47 -13.51
CA PRO A 38 3.19 23.09 -13.28
C PRO A 38 2.23 22.98 -12.08
N PHE A 39 0.97 23.39 -12.26
CA PHE A 39 -0.03 23.33 -11.19
C PHE A 39 -0.26 21.90 -10.67
N LEU A 40 -0.27 20.91 -11.56
CA LEU A 40 -0.52 19.51 -11.19
C LEU A 40 0.63 18.92 -10.37
N LEU A 41 1.87 19.33 -10.64
CA LEU A 41 3.03 18.97 -9.82
C LEU A 41 2.81 19.34 -8.34
N TYR A 42 2.39 20.57 -8.05
CA TYR A 42 2.17 21.01 -6.67
C TYR A 42 1.10 20.19 -5.96
N LEU A 43 0.03 19.83 -6.69
CA LEU A 43 -1.02 18.97 -6.18
C LEU A 43 -0.49 17.54 -5.91
N GLY A 44 0.31 17.00 -6.81
CA GLY A 44 0.95 15.68 -6.66
C GLY A 44 1.89 15.60 -5.45
N ILE A 45 2.69 16.64 -5.24
CA ILE A 45 3.56 16.80 -4.06
C ILE A 45 2.73 16.88 -2.79
N ALA A 46 1.64 17.67 -2.78
CA ALA A 46 0.80 17.85 -1.60
C ALA A 46 0.06 16.56 -1.20
N PHE A 47 -0.37 15.74 -2.16
CA PHE A 47 -1.04 14.47 -1.86
C PHE A 47 -0.13 13.37 -1.35
N ALA A 48 1.15 13.36 -1.72
CA ALA A 48 2.09 12.32 -1.28
C ALA A 48 2.15 12.14 0.26
N PRO A 49 2.41 13.17 1.08
CA PRO A 49 2.45 13.00 2.54
C PRO A 49 1.08 12.64 3.13
N ILE A 50 0.00 13.19 2.56
CA ILE A 50 -1.37 12.87 3.00
C ILE A 50 -1.68 11.40 2.77
N ALA A 51 -1.30 10.86 1.61
CA ALA A 51 -1.50 9.46 1.27
C ALA A 51 -0.69 8.52 2.16
N VAL A 52 0.56 8.89 2.50
CA VAL A 52 1.37 8.13 3.46
C VAL A 52 0.66 8.04 4.81
N VAL A 53 0.20 9.16 5.36
CA VAL A 53 -0.54 9.18 6.64
C VAL A 53 -1.85 8.38 6.53
N ALA A 54 -2.62 8.60 5.46
CA ALA A 54 -3.88 7.91 5.21
C ALA A 54 -3.69 6.39 5.08
N SER A 55 -2.58 5.93 4.48
CA SER A 55 -2.27 4.50 4.35
C SER A 55 -2.14 3.82 5.71
N PHE A 56 -1.46 4.45 6.68
CA PHE A 56 -1.32 3.92 8.03
C PHE A 56 -2.65 3.95 8.80
N ILE A 57 -3.42 5.03 8.67
CA ILE A 57 -4.74 5.13 9.31
C ILE A 57 -5.67 4.04 8.78
N ALA A 58 -5.74 3.87 7.47
CA ALA A 58 -6.58 2.86 6.84
C ALA A 58 -6.16 1.44 7.22
N GLN A 59 -4.86 1.14 7.24
CA GLN A 59 -4.33 -0.15 7.70
C GLN A 59 -4.76 -0.47 9.13
N ASN A 60 -4.62 0.50 10.04
CA ASN A 60 -4.98 0.32 11.44
C ASN A 60 -6.49 0.15 11.61
N ALA A 61 -7.30 0.99 10.95
CA ALA A 61 -8.75 0.95 11.03
C ALA A 61 -9.32 -0.38 10.49
N VAL A 62 -8.86 -0.83 9.31
CA VAL A 62 -9.30 -2.10 8.71
C VAL A 62 -8.87 -3.28 9.57
N GLY A 63 -7.60 -3.30 10.01
CA GLY A 63 -7.10 -4.39 10.85
C GLY A 63 -7.86 -4.53 12.17
N GLN A 64 -8.13 -3.41 12.86
CA GLN A 64 -8.89 -3.42 14.11
C GLN A 64 -10.33 -3.86 13.90
N LYS A 65 -11.03 -3.28 12.91
CA LYS A 65 -12.43 -3.58 12.65
C LYS A 65 -12.64 -5.05 12.29
N MET A 66 -11.78 -5.62 11.46
CA MET A 66 -11.89 -7.04 11.12
C MET A 66 -11.69 -7.89 12.38
N VAL A 67 -10.66 -7.62 13.20
CA VAL A 67 -10.37 -8.43 14.41
C VAL A 67 -11.55 -8.37 15.39
N GLU A 68 -12.11 -7.18 15.60
CA GLU A 68 -13.30 -6.98 16.42
C GLU A 68 -14.49 -7.81 15.89
N GLU A 69 -14.75 -7.74 14.58
CA GLU A 69 -15.81 -8.51 13.93
C GLU A 69 -15.64 -10.03 14.13
N PHE A 70 -14.41 -10.54 14.03
CA PHE A 70 -14.11 -11.95 14.26
C PHE A 70 -14.41 -12.39 15.70
N LEU A 71 -13.94 -11.62 16.70
CA LEU A 71 -14.14 -11.93 18.11
C LEU A 71 -15.62 -11.87 18.51
N HIS A 72 -16.37 -10.96 17.91
CA HIS A 72 -17.82 -10.90 18.12
C HIS A 72 -18.56 -12.12 17.56
N GLN A 73 -18.13 -12.64 16.40
CA GLN A 73 -18.75 -13.79 15.76
C GLN A 73 -18.29 -15.14 16.35
N ASN A 74 -17.06 -15.22 16.87
CA ASN A 74 -16.40 -16.47 17.24
C ASN A 74 -15.97 -16.48 18.71
N LYS A 75 -16.93 -16.34 19.62
CA LYS A 75 -16.67 -16.25 21.08
C LYS A 75 -15.97 -17.46 21.69
N ASP A 76 -16.03 -18.62 21.03
CA ASP A 76 -15.46 -19.88 21.52
C ASP A 76 -14.06 -20.18 20.96
N VAL A 77 -13.58 -19.38 19.99
CA VAL A 77 -12.27 -19.58 19.38
C VAL A 77 -11.19 -19.01 20.29
N ARG A 78 -10.13 -19.80 20.51
CA ARG A 78 -9.00 -19.45 21.38
C ARG A 78 -7.74 -19.19 20.56
N ALA A 79 -6.80 -18.45 21.15
CA ALA A 79 -5.45 -18.34 20.62
C ALA A 79 -4.85 -19.75 20.40
N GLY A 80 -4.17 -19.93 19.25
CA GLY A 80 -3.61 -21.21 18.84
C GLY A 80 -4.56 -22.16 18.10
N ASP A 81 -5.82 -21.78 17.86
CA ASP A 81 -6.69 -22.48 16.91
C ASP A 81 -6.25 -22.16 15.47
N ASP A 82 -6.10 -23.19 14.62
CA ASP A 82 -5.77 -23.02 13.20
C ASP A 82 -6.75 -22.05 12.51
N LYS A 83 -8.03 -22.08 12.88
CA LYS A 83 -9.05 -21.15 12.35
C LYS A 83 -8.79 -19.71 12.73
N PHE A 84 -8.29 -19.47 13.94
CA PHE A 84 -7.91 -18.14 14.39
C PHE A 84 -6.75 -17.63 13.54
N THR A 85 -5.69 -18.42 13.41
CA THR A 85 -4.49 -18.05 12.65
C THR A 85 -4.81 -17.78 11.18
N ASP A 86 -5.58 -18.65 10.52
CA ASP A 86 -5.95 -18.48 9.11
C ASP A 86 -6.76 -17.20 8.87
N TRP A 87 -7.72 -16.91 9.75
CA TRP A 87 -8.54 -15.71 9.64
C TRP A 87 -7.71 -14.45 9.91
N MET A 88 -6.82 -14.49 10.90
CA MET A 88 -5.93 -13.38 11.22
C MET A 88 -4.99 -13.08 10.04
N LEU A 89 -4.44 -14.11 9.40
CA LEU A 89 -3.66 -13.96 8.17
C LEU A 89 -4.47 -13.26 7.05
N ALA A 90 -5.75 -13.61 6.87
CA ALA A 90 -6.63 -12.94 5.91
C ALA A 90 -6.89 -11.47 6.26
N ALA A 91 -7.08 -11.14 7.54
CA ALA A 91 -7.22 -9.76 8.00
C ALA A 91 -5.92 -8.95 7.78
N TYR A 92 -4.76 -9.55 8.04
CA TYR A 92 -3.46 -8.94 7.73
C TYR A 92 -3.29 -8.68 6.23
N GLN A 93 -3.64 -9.63 5.38
CA GLN A 93 -3.59 -9.47 3.93
C GLN A 93 -4.46 -8.29 3.50
N THR A 94 -5.69 -8.21 4.01
CA THR A 94 -6.65 -7.17 3.64
C THR A 94 -6.16 -5.78 4.05
N LYS A 95 -5.71 -5.58 5.30
CA LYS A 95 -5.18 -4.28 5.73
C LYS A 95 -3.98 -3.86 4.87
N MET A 96 -3.08 -4.80 4.54
CA MET A 96 -1.89 -4.54 3.75
C MET A 96 -2.25 -4.07 2.34
N ILE A 97 -3.19 -4.77 1.68
CA ILE A 97 -3.70 -4.40 0.35
C ILE A 97 -4.28 -2.99 0.38
N VAL A 98 -5.15 -2.69 1.34
CA VAL A 98 -5.78 -1.36 1.45
C VAL A 98 -4.74 -0.25 1.59
N GLY A 99 -3.73 -0.43 2.45
CA GLY A 99 -2.68 0.58 2.59
C GLY A 99 -1.81 0.75 1.35
N MET A 100 -1.44 -0.35 0.69
CA MET A 100 -0.67 -0.28 -0.56
C MET A 100 -1.47 0.36 -1.70
N CYS A 101 -2.77 0.08 -1.83
CA CYS A 101 -3.63 0.69 -2.85
C CYS A 101 -3.76 2.21 -2.68
N ILE A 102 -3.73 2.73 -1.45
CA ILE A 102 -3.72 4.19 -1.20
C ILE A 102 -2.43 4.82 -1.73
N LEU A 103 -1.28 4.20 -1.47
CA LEU A 103 0.01 4.67 -1.99
C LEU A 103 0.10 4.55 -3.51
N GLU A 104 -0.33 3.42 -4.06
CA GLU A 104 -0.41 3.17 -5.51
C GLU A 104 -1.22 4.25 -6.21
N GLY A 105 -2.41 4.58 -5.70
CA GLY A 105 -3.28 5.61 -6.30
C GLY A 105 -2.57 6.96 -6.43
N VAL A 106 -1.79 7.35 -5.43
CA VAL A 106 -1.03 8.62 -5.47
C VAL A 106 0.24 8.52 -6.33
N CYS A 107 0.85 7.34 -6.45
CA CYS A 107 1.93 7.12 -7.43
C CYS A 107 1.40 7.28 -8.86
N LEU A 108 0.27 6.63 -9.18
CA LEU A 108 -0.37 6.71 -10.50
C LEU A 108 -0.82 8.15 -10.80
N PHE A 109 -1.36 8.85 -9.80
CA PHE A 109 -1.67 10.27 -9.93
C PHE A 109 -0.44 11.11 -10.26
N ASN A 110 0.69 10.93 -9.56
CA ASN A 110 1.93 11.63 -9.87
C ASN A 110 2.50 11.26 -11.25
N ALA A 111 2.28 10.04 -11.73
CA ALA A 111 2.65 9.65 -13.09
C ALA A 111 1.82 10.41 -14.14
N ILE A 112 0.54 10.67 -13.86
CA ILE A 112 -0.30 11.53 -14.68
C ILE A 112 0.18 12.99 -14.61
N CYS A 113 0.51 13.51 -13.42
CA CYS A 113 1.10 14.85 -13.28
C CYS A 113 2.38 14.99 -14.11
N TYR A 114 3.26 13.98 -14.09
CA TYR A 114 4.44 13.95 -14.95
C TYR A 114 4.07 13.99 -16.43
N ALA A 115 3.10 13.18 -16.87
CA ALA A 115 2.69 13.12 -18.27
C ALA A 115 2.11 14.45 -18.77
N VAL A 116 1.49 15.25 -17.91
CA VAL A 116 0.91 16.55 -18.28
C VAL A 116 1.93 17.69 -18.16
N ASP A 117 2.68 17.77 -17.07
CA ASP A 117 3.55 18.90 -16.77
C ASP A 117 4.98 18.72 -17.33
N GLY A 118 5.40 17.48 -17.65
CA GLY A 118 6.77 17.17 -18.07
C GLY A 118 7.83 17.30 -16.97
N ASN A 119 7.40 17.49 -15.72
CA ASN A 119 8.32 17.82 -14.64
C ASN A 119 8.89 16.57 -13.94
N TRP A 120 10.21 16.41 -14.02
CA TRP A 120 10.97 15.29 -13.41
C TRP A 120 10.80 15.17 -11.89
N VAL A 121 10.41 16.25 -11.18
CA VAL A 121 10.15 16.20 -9.74
C VAL A 121 9.01 15.23 -9.42
N SER A 122 7.99 15.11 -10.28
CA SER A 122 6.92 14.12 -10.11
C SER A 122 7.46 12.68 -10.09
N LEU A 123 8.47 12.37 -10.89
CA LEU A 123 9.12 11.05 -10.85
C LEU A 123 9.89 10.85 -9.54
N GLY A 124 10.49 11.90 -8.99
CA GLY A 124 11.11 11.86 -7.66
C GLY A 124 10.10 11.51 -6.56
N VAL A 125 8.89 12.09 -6.62
CA VAL A 125 7.79 11.76 -5.70
C VAL A 125 7.37 10.29 -5.85
N ILE A 126 7.18 9.80 -7.08
CA ILE A 126 6.86 8.39 -7.35
C ILE A 126 7.94 7.47 -6.79
N ALA A 127 9.21 7.78 -7.02
CA ALA A 127 10.33 6.98 -6.51
C ALA A 127 10.31 6.93 -4.96
N GLY A 128 10.06 8.05 -4.29
CA GLY A 128 9.90 8.09 -2.84
C GLY A 128 8.73 7.23 -2.34
N LEU A 129 7.57 7.31 -3.00
CA LEU A 129 6.40 6.51 -2.64
C LEU A 129 6.62 5.01 -2.92
N LEU A 130 7.33 4.65 -4.00
CA LEU A 130 7.72 3.26 -4.28
C LEU A 130 8.64 2.69 -3.19
N VAL A 131 9.59 3.50 -2.68
CA VAL A 131 10.39 3.10 -1.52
C VAL A 131 9.50 2.88 -0.30
N PHE A 132 8.52 3.76 -0.04
CA PHE A 132 7.55 3.55 1.03
C PHE A 132 6.73 2.27 0.85
N MET A 133 6.27 1.95 -0.36
CA MET A 133 5.59 0.68 -0.65
C MET A 133 6.51 -0.52 -0.39
N ALA A 134 7.79 -0.44 -0.78
CA ALA A 134 8.78 -1.48 -0.52
C ALA A 134 9.08 -1.65 0.99
N MET A 135 9.02 -0.58 1.78
CA MET A 135 9.14 -0.66 3.24
C MET A 135 7.94 -1.36 3.89
N GLN A 136 6.77 -1.35 3.25
CA GLN A 136 5.57 -2.06 3.71
C GLN A 136 5.48 -3.50 3.19
N PHE A 137 6.54 -4.01 2.56
CA PHE A 137 6.52 -5.34 1.95
C PHE A 137 6.29 -6.44 3.00
N PRO A 138 5.40 -7.41 2.73
CA PRO A 138 5.06 -8.44 3.70
C PRO A 138 6.27 -9.35 4.00
N SER A 139 6.73 -9.31 5.24
CA SER A 139 7.77 -10.19 5.77
C SER A 139 7.21 -11.18 6.79
N GLU A 140 7.85 -12.33 6.96
CA GLU A 140 7.48 -13.31 8.00
C GLU A 140 7.48 -12.67 9.38
N THR A 141 8.50 -11.87 9.67
CA THR A 141 8.64 -11.15 10.93
C THR A 141 7.46 -10.21 11.18
N SER A 142 7.07 -9.39 10.20
CA SER A 142 5.97 -8.43 10.36
C SER A 142 4.61 -9.10 10.54
N VAL A 143 4.40 -10.26 9.88
CA VAL A 143 3.17 -11.04 10.02
C VAL A 143 3.12 -11.70 11.39
N ASN A 144 4.20 -12.37 11.81
CA ASN A 144 4.27 -13.06 13.10
C ASN A 144 4.12 -12.07 14.27
N GLN A 145 4.82 -10.93 14.23
CA GLN A 145 4.67 -9.87 15.24
C GLN A 145 3.23 -9.38 15.36
N TRP A 146 2.52 -9.26 14.23
CA TRP A 146 1.13 -8.83 14.27
C TRP A 146 0.19 -9.91 14.82
N LEU A 147 0.44 -11.18 14.50
CA LEU A 147 -0.30 -12.33 15.04
C LEU A 147 -0.13 -12.42 16.57
N GLU A 148 1.11 -12.34 17.07
CA GLU A 148 1.41 -12.35 18.51
C GLU A 148 0.65 -11.24 19.25
N VAL A 149 0.59 -10.03 18.67
CA VAL A 149 -0.17 -8.90 19.24
C VAL A 149 -1.69 -9.16 19.23
N GLN A 150 -2.22 -9.94 18.28
CA GLN A 150 -3.64 -10.29 18.29
C GLN A 150 -3.94 -11.44 19.26
N GLU A 151 -3.06 -12.43 19.38
CA GLU A 151 -3.20 -13.54 20.33
C GLU A 151 -3.29 -13.04 21.78
N GLN A 152 -2.55 -11.98 22.13
CA GLN A 152 -2.62 -11.37 23.47
C GLN A 152 -3.97 -10.70 23.79
N LYS A 153 -4.83 -10.46 22.80
CA LYS A 153 -6.14 -9.81 22.98
C LYS A 153 -7.29 -10.81 23.18
N VAL A 154 -7.04 -12.10 23.00
CA VAL A 154 -8.01 -13.20 23.11
C VAL A 154 -7.78 -13.96 24.41
#